data_AF-A0A3A4UND8-F1
#
_entry.id   AF-A0A3A4UND8-F1
#
_cell.length_a   1.000
_cell.length_b   1.000
_cell.length_c   1.000
_cell.angle_alpha   90.00
_cell.angle_beta   90.00
_cell.angle_gamma   90.00
#
_symmetry.space_group_name_H-M   'P 1'
#
loop_
_entity.id
_entity.type
_entity.pdbx_description
1 polymer ?
#
loop_
_entity_poly.entity_id
_entity_poly.type
_entity_poly.pdbx_seq_one_letter_code
_entity_poly.pdbx_strand_id
1 'polypeptide(L)' 'MAVAPLNSAFLATSILGFLISGFYVSSISKTWAFAFGTVFAVMFVASMVSMVSGPPDEQLGARKVL' A
#
# COMPACT_ATOMS: atom_id res chain seq x y z
N MET A 1 -6.28 -21.56 -7.61
CA MET A 1 -6.86 -20.40 -6.90
C MET A 1 -5.91 -19.24 -7.16
N ALA A 2 -6.32 -18.26 -7.97
CA ALA A 2 -5.43 -17.18 -8.40
C ALA A 2 -5.07 -16.31 -7.18
N VAL A 3 -3.83 -16.39 -6.73
CA VAL A 3 -3.21 -15.41 -5.83
C VAL A 3 -3.13 -14.12 -6.64
N ALA A 4 -4.17 -13.29 -6.55
CA ALA A 4 -4.12 -11.96 -7.11
C ALA A 4 -3.09 -11.18 -6.27
N PRO A 5 -1.97 -10.75 -6.87
CA PRO A 5 -0.96 -9.98 -6.16
C PRO A 5 -1.65 -8.79 -5.51
N LEU A 6 -1.26 -8.53 -4.26
CA LEU A 6 -1.89 -7.59 -3.35
C LEU A 6 -2.56 -6.41 -4.07
N ASN A 7 -3.88 -6.32 -3.90
CA ASN A 7 -4.80 -5.46 -4.65
C ASN A 7 -4.15 -4.14 -5.11
N SER A 8 -3.84 -4.04 -6.40
CA SER A 8 -3.25 -2.83 -7.01
C SER A 8 -4.09 -1.57 -6.75
N ALA A 9 -5.40 -1.74 -6.48
CA ALA A 9 -6.26 -0.65 -6.04
C ALA A 9 -5.89 -0.07 -4.65
N PHE A 10 -5.31 -0.87 -3.75
CA PHE A 10 -4.84 -0.41 -2.43
C PHE A 10 -3.59 0.48 -2.56
N LEU A 11 -2.67 0.13 -3.45
CA LEU A 11 -1.53 0.99 -3.76
C LEU A 11 -2.00 2.27 -4.47
N ALA A 12 -2.89 2.16 -5.47
CA ALA A 12 -3.46 3.31 -6.17
C ALA A 12 -4.22 4.25 -5.23
N THR A 13 -5.02 3.73 -4.30
CA THR A 13 -5.76 4.56 -3.33
C THR A 13 -4.84 5.26 -2.34
N SER A 14 -3.73 4.65 -1.94
CA SER A 14 -2.72 5.32 -1.10
C SER A 14 -2.03 6.49 -1.81
N ILE A 15 -1.72 6.36 -3.10
CA ILE A 15 -1.13 7.44 -3.91
C ILE A 15 -2.14 8.57 -4.11
N LEU A 16 -3.37 8.25 -4.54
CA LEU A 16 -4.42 9.24 -4.74
C LEU A 16 -4.76 9.97 -3.45
N GLY A 17 -4.91 9.24 -2.34
CA GLY A 17 -5.15 9.82 -1.03
C GLY A 17 -4.03 10.75 -0.58
N PHE A 18 -2.77 10.38 -0.80
CA PHE A 18 -1.63 11.24 -0.49
C PHE A 18 -1.63 12.52 -1.33
N LEU A 19 -1.91 12.43 -2.64
CA LEU A 19 -2.00 13.58 -3.53
C LEU A 19 -3.17 14.50 -3.16
N ILE A 20 -4.36 13.96 -2.90
CA ILE A 20 -5.54 14.73 -2.49
C ILE A 20 -5.26 15.43 -1.16
N SER A 21 -4.63 14.74 -0.20
CA SER A 21 -4.26 15.34 1.07
C SER A 21 -3.27 16.49 0.90
N GLY A 22 -2.24 16.30 0.06
CA GLY A 22 -1.18 17.28 -0.16
C GLY A 22 -1.61 18.52 -0.96
N PHE A 23 -2.45 18.36 -1.98
CA PHE A 23 -2.85 19.47 -2.87
C PHE A 23 -4.21 20.07 -2.52
N TYR A 24 -5.19 19.26 -2.14
CA TYR A 24 -6.56 19.72 -1.92
C TYR A 24 -6.82 20.04 -0.45
N VAL A 25 -6.52 19.11 0.45
CA VAL A 25 -6.81 19.28 1.89
C VAL A 25 -5.88 20.33 2.52
N SER A 26 -4.65 20.47 2.04
CA SER A 26 -3.69 21.46 2.55
C SER A 26 -4.16 22.92 2.36
N SER A 27 -4.96 23.17 1.32
CA SER A 27 -5.58 24.48 1.05
C SER A 27 -6.72 24.79 2.02
N ILE A 28 -7.44 23.77 2.49
CA ILE A 28 -8.58 23.91 3.41
C ILE A 28 -8.11 23.95 4.87
N SER A 29 -7.25 22.99 5.27
CA SER A 29 -6.74 22.91 6.63
C SER A 29 -5.46 22.08 6.71
N LYS A 30 -4.37 22.73 7.12
CA LYS A 30 -3.06 22.09 7.28
C LYS A 30 -3.08 20.94 8.30
N THR A 31 -3.89 21.06 9.35
CA THR A 31 -4.01 20.02 10.39
C THR A 31 -4.64 18.74 9.84
N TRP A 32 -5.71 18.87 9.05
CA TRP A 32 -6.37 17.72 8.42
C TRP A 32 -5.52 17.11 7.31
N ALA A 33 -4.80 17.94 6.54
CA ALA A 33 -3.88 17.47 5.52
C ALA A 33 -2.73 16.62 6.11
N PHE A 34 -2.24 16.98 7.30
CA PHE A 34 -1.24 16.20 8.00
C PHE A 34 -1.81 14.87 8.51
N ALA A 35 -3.01 14.88 9.11
CA ALA A 35 -3.65 13.66 9.61
C ALA A 35 -3.92 12.65 8.47
N PHE A 36 -4.59 13.08 7.40
CA PHE A 36 -4.87 12.23 6.24
C PHE A 36 -3.58 11.80 5.53
N GLY A 37 -2.63 12.72 5.35
CA GLY A 37 -1.33 12.42 4.74
C GLY A 37 -0.56 11.33 5.50
N THR A 38 -0.61 11.36 6.83
CA THR A 38 0.01 10.34 7.70
C THR A 38 -0.64 8.98 7.50
N VAL A 39 -1.98 8.92 7.47
CA VAL A 39 -2.72 7.67 7.23
C VAL A 39 -2.38 7.07 5.87
N PHE A 40 -2.37 7.87 4.81
CA PHE A 40 -2.02 7.41 3.47
C PHE A 40 -0.55 6.99 3.34
N ALA A 41 0.37 7.68 4.04
CA ALA A 41 1.78 7.29 4.10
C ALA A 41 1.97 5.92 4.78
N VAL A 42 1.29 5.67 5.90
CA VAL A 42 1.32 4.36 6.57
C VAL A 42 0.70 3.27 5.69
N MET A 43 -0.41 3.56 5.02
CA MET A 43 -1.02 2.67 4.02
C MET A 43 -0.05 2.31 2.90
N PHE A 44 0.69 3.29 2.39
CA PHE A 44 1.68 3.09 1.34
C PHE A 44 2.81 2.16 1.81
N VAL A 45 3.37 2.42 3.00
CA VAL A 45 4.41 1.56 3.60
C VAL A 45 3.87 0.14 3.84
N ALA A 46 2.66 0.00 4.37
CA ALA A 46 2.02 -1.30 4.57
C ALA A 46 1.84 -2.07 3.26
N SER A 47 1.48 -1.38 2.18
CA SER A 47 1.36 -1.98 0.84
C SER A 47 2.71 -2.50 0.32
N MET A 48 3.79 -1.74 0.54
CA MET A 48 5.15 -2.15 0.14
C MET A 48 5.61 -3.37 0.93
N VAL A 49 5.41 -3.38 2.25
CA VAL A 49 5.75 -4.52 3.11
C VAL A 49 4.98 -5.77 2.68
N SER A 50 3.71 -5.62 2.33
CA SER A 50 2.86 -6.72 1.96
C SER A 50 3.18 -7.30 0.56
N MET A 51 3.71 -6.48 -0.36
CA MET A 51 4.32 -6.95 -1.61
C MET A 51 5.64 -7.71 -1.38
N VAL A 52 6.44 -7.30 -0.40
CA VAL A 52 7.71 -7.96 -0.05
C VAL A 52 7.48 -9.25 0.73
N SER A 53 6.37 -9.36 1.47
CA SER A 53 6.01 -10.52 2.29
C SER A 53 5.26 -11.61 1.52
N GLY A 54 5.59 -11.80 0.23
CA GLY A 54 4.98 -12.82 -0.63
C GLY A 54 4.97 -14.22 0.02
N PRO A 55 3.92 -15.02 -0.22
CA PRO A 55 3.59 -16.18 0.62
C PRO A 55 4.70 -17.23 0.64
N PRO A 56 5.00 -17.83 1.82
CA PRO A 56 6.02 -18.88 1.96
C PRO A 56 5.74 -20.14 1.11
N ASP A 57 4.51 -20.30 0.61
CA ASP A 57 4.11 -21.41 -0.26
C ASP A 57 4.83 -21.42 -1.62
N GLU A 58 5.24 -20.27 -2.16
CA GLU A 58 6.09 -20.22 -3.37
C GLU A 58 7.52 -20.71 -3.10
N GLN A 59 8.02 -20.53 -1.87
CA GLN A 59 9.36 -20.97 -1.47
C GLN A 59 9.41 -22.48 -1.17
N LEU A 60 8.28 -23.10 -0.82
CA LEU A 60 8.14 -24.53 -0.56
C LEU A 60 7.94 -25.38 -1.84
N GLY A 61 7.41 -24.81 -2.92
CA GLY A 61 7.28 -25.49 -4.22
C GLY A 61 8.63 -25.74 -4.93
N ALA A 62 9.58 -24.81 -4.80
CA ALA A 62 10.91 -24.92 -5.43
C ALA A 62 11.83 -25.95 -4.75
N ARG A 63 11.62 -26.26 -3.47
CA ARG A 63 12.45 -27.22 -2.71
C ARG A 63 12.05 -28.68 -2.93
N LYS A 64 10.93 -28.96 -3.59
CA LYS A 64 10.40 -30.33 -3.75
C LYS A 64 10.78 -31.00 -5.07
N VAL A 65 11.72 -30.42 -5.84
CA VAL A 65 12.21 -30.92 -7.13
C VAL A 65 13.70 -31.33 -7.08
N LEU A 66 14.18 -31.73 -5.90
CA LEU A 66 15.47 -32.41 -5.74
C LEU A 66 15.26 -33.78 -5.08
#